data_AF-A0A164L688-F1
#
_entry.id   AF-A0A164L688-F1
#
_cell.length_a   1.000
_cell.length_b   1.000
_cell.length_c   1.000
_cell.angle_alpha   90.00
_cell.angle_beta   90.00
_cell.angle_gamma   90.00
#
_symmetry.space_group_name_H-M   'P 1'
#
loop_
_entity.id
_entity.type
_entity.pdbx_description
1 polymer ?
#
loop_
_entity_poly.entity_id
_entity_poly.type
_entity_poly.pdbx_seq_one_letter_code
_entity_poly.pdbx_strand_id
1 'polypeptide(L)'
;MVYTSQVVTIEAQVKYILEALRVMDDKSIVALEVSSEAQAEFAAYTDARLAGSVWNSGGCSSYYLSPSGRNVTYWPGSVRNFTRRMSAIELDHYGYRTRSASPVVEAEPATSEASA
;
A
#
# COMPACT_ATOMS: atom_id res chain seq x y z
N MET A 1 -14.15 3.65 -14.89
CA MET A 1 -13.52 4.08 -13.61
C MET A 1 -12.98 5.50 -13.76
N VAL A 2 -13.83 6.52 -13.77
CA VAL A 2 -13.37 7.93 -13.71
C VAL A 2 -14.54 8.83 -13.34
N TYR A 3 -14.67 9.14 -12.06
CA TYR A 3 -15.47 10.27 -11.57
C TYR A 3 -14.57 11.36 -10.95
N THR A 4 -13.25 11.16 -11.03
CA THR A 4 -12.18 12.02 -10.51
C THR A 4 -11.02 12.07 -11.51
N SER A 5 -10.16 13.09 -11.43
CA SER A 5 -8.94 13.19 -12.25
C SER A 5 -7.98 12.04 -11.93
N GLN A 6 -7.65 11.23 -12.94
CA GLN A 6 -6.71 10.12 -12.78
C GLN A 6 -5.27 10.60 -12.62
N VAL A 7 -4.90 11.71 -13.25
CA VAL A 7 -3.55 12.27 -13.12
C VAL A 7 -3.27 12.60 -11.67
N VAL A 8 -4.20 13.31 -11.00
CA VAL A 8 -4.04 13.68 -9.59
C VAL A 8 -4.00 12.46 -8.67
N THR A 9 -4.80 11.42 -8.94
CA THR A 9 -4.77 10.20 -8.11
C THR A 9 -3.49 9.40 -8.33
N ILE A 10 -3.01 9.29 -9.57
CA ILE A 10 -1.75 8.61 -9.89
C ILE A 10 -0.56 9.34 -9.26
N GLU A 11 -0.48 10.66 -9.39
CA GLU A 11 0.59 11.46 -8.77
C GLU A 11 0.63 11.28 -7.24
N ALA A 12 -0.53 11.28 -6.59
CA ALA A 12 -0.64 11.06 -5.15
C ALA A 12 -0.18 9.63 -4.76
N GLN A 13 -0.57 8.60 -5.52
CA GLN A 13 -0.14 7.23 -5.27
C GLN A 13 1.37 7.03 -5.49
N VAL A 14 1.92 7.60 -6.57
CA VAL A 14 3.37 7.55 -6.84
C VAL A 14 4.13 8.22 -5.70
N LYS A 15 3.69 9.39 -5.24
CA LYS A 15 4.29 10.06 -4.08
C LYS A 15 4.28 9.17 -2.83
N TYR A 16 3.15 8.54 -2.53
CA TYR A 16 3.01 7.63 -1.39
C TYR A 16 3.98 6.44 -1.48
N ILE A 17 4.11 5.82 -2.67
CA ILE A 17 5.03 4.70 -2.89
C ILE A 17 6.49 5.15 -2.70
N LEU A 18 6.87 6.31 -3.23
CA LEU A 18 8.23 6.85 -3.05
C LEU A 18 8.55 7.15 -1.59
N GLU A 19 7.58 7.63 -0.81
CA GLU A 19 7.74 7.81 0.63
C GLU A 19 7.89 6.48 1.37
N ALA A 20 7.07 5.48 1.02
CA ALA A 20 7.18 4.12 1.57
C ALA A 20 8.58 3.54 1.34
N LEU A 21 9.12 3.68 0.12
CA LEU A 21 10.47 3.22 -0.21
C LEU A 21 11.56 3.93 0.61
N ARG A 22 11.45 5.26 0.80
CA ARG A 22 12.37 6.00 1.68
C ARG A 22 12.32 5.52 3.11
N VAL A 23 11.11 5.32 3.65
CA VAL A 23 10.92 4.78 5.00
C VAL A 23 11.50 3.37 5.11
N MET A 24 11.39 2.56 4.05
CA MET A 24 11.99 1.23 4.02
C MET A 24 13.52 1.30 4.09
N ASP A 25 14.14 2.18 3.30
CA ASP A 25 15.59 2.40 3.34
C ASP A 25 16.05 2.89 4.72
N ASP A 26 15.40 3.93 5.27
CA ASP A 26 15.74 4.54 6.56
C ASP A 26 15.64 3.55 7.74
N LYS A 27 14.68 2.62 7.66
CA LYS A 27 14.42 1.62 8.72
C LYS A 27 15.01 0.24 8.44
N SER A 28 15.78 0.08 7.36
CA SER A 28 16.30 -1.22 6.91
C SER A 28 15.21 -2.29 6.75
N ILE A 29 14.02 -1.89 6.31
CA ILE A 29 12.90 -2.76 5.98
C ILE A 29 13.14 -3.36 4.59
N VAL A 30 13.08 -4.68 4.48
CA VAL A 30 13.28 -5.42 3.22
C VAL A 30 11.98 -5.91 2.60
N ALA A 31 10.88 -5.88 3.36
CA ALA A 31 9.55 -6.22 2.86
C ALA A 31 8.49 -5.46 3.65
N LEU A 32 7.48 -4.98 2.94
CA LEU A 32 6.33 -4.26 3.47
C LEU A 32 5.08 -4.88 2.84
N GLU A 33 4.18 -5.41 3.67
CA GLU A 33 2.97 -6.12 3.25
C GLU A 33 1.76 -5.53 3.97
N VAL A 34 0.67 -5.26 3.25
CA VAL A 34 -0.57 -4.74 3.87
C VAL A 34 -1.12 -5.81 4.81
N SER A 35 -1.48 -5.41 6.04
CA SER A 35 -2.11 -6.32 6.99
C SER A 35 -3.52 -6.72 6.54
N SER A 36 -3.94 -7.94 6.87
CA SER A 36 -5.30 -8.41 6.57
C SER A 36 -6.37 -7.56 7.26
N GLU A 37 -6.08 -7.05 8.45
CA GLU A 37 -6.94 -6.14 9.22
C GLU A 37 -7.13 -4.81 8.47
N ALA A 38 -6.05 -4.12 8.10
CA ALA A 38 -6.13 -2.87 7.36
C ALA A 38 -6.87 -3.02 6.02
N GLN A 39 -6.66 -4.13 5.32
CA GLN A 39 -7.40 -4.44 4.10
C GLN A 39 -8.90 -4.62 4.36
N ALA A 40 -9.27 -5.39 5.38
CA ALA A 40 -10.67 -5.64 5.72
C ALA A 40 -11.38 -4.36 6.18
N GLU A 41 -10.74 -3.54 7.01
CA GLU A 41 -11.26 -2.25 7.46
C GLU A 41 -11.47 -1.28 6.30
N PHE A 42 -10.50 -1.19 5.39
CA PHE A 42 -10.62 -0.33 4.20
C PHE A 42 -11.75 -0.80 3.28
N ALA A 43 -11.89 -2.12 3.08
CA ALA A 43 -12.98 -2.69 2.29
C ALA A 43 -14.35 -2.40 2.92
N ALA A 44 -14.51 -2.62 4.22
CA ALA A 44 -15.75 -2.31 4.94
C ALA A 44 -16.09 -0.81 4.88
N TYR A 45 -15.09 0.06 5.06
CA TYR A 45 -15.22 1.51 4.94
C TYR A 45 -15.69 1.94 3.54
N THR A 46 -15.10 1.37 2.49
CA THR A 46 -15.44 1.72 1.11
C THR A 46 -16.84 1.22 0.75
N ASP A 47 -17.20 -0.01 1.12
CA ASP A 47 -18.53 -0.57 0.90
C ASP A 47 -19.62 0.24 1.62
N ALA A 48 -19.41 0.58 2.90
CA ALA A 48 -20.36 1.38 3.67
C ALA A 48 -20.59 2.77 3.07
N ARG A 49 -19.52 3.42 2.57
CA ARG A 49 -19.61 4.75 1.95
C ARG A 49 -20.25 4.73 0.57
N LEU A 50 -20.07 3.64 -0.19
CA LEU A 50 -20.67 3.50 -1.53
C LEU A 50 -22.14 3.08 -1.47
N ALA A 51 -22.58 2.42 -0.39
CA ALA A 51 -23.94 1.92 -0.23
C ALA A 51 -25.02 2.98 -0.51
N GLY A 52 -24.84 4.21 -0.02
CA GLY A 52 -25.77 5.33 -0.21
C GLY A 52 -25.52 6.17 -1.47
N SER A 53 -24.59 5.78 -2.34
CA SER A 53 -24.25 6.56 -3.53
C SER A 53 -25.25 6.38 -4.66
N VAL A 54 -25.33 7.38 -5.54
CA VAL A 54 -26.14 7.29 -6.78
C VAL A 54 -25.70 6.14 -7.69
N TRP A 55 -24.47 5.64 -7.56
CA TRP A 55 -23.94 4.51 -8.34
C TRP A 55 -24.53 3.16 -7.93
N ASN A 56 -25.12 3.09 -6.73
CA ASN A 56 -25.84 1.91 -6.22
C ASN A 56 -27.36 2.06 -6.36
N SER A 57 -27.83 3.23 -6.80
CA SER A 57 -29.25 3.56 -6.94
C SER A 57 -29.65 3.53 -8.42
N GLY A 58 -30.82 2.98 -8.75
CA GLY A 58 -31.40 3.11 -10.10
C GLY A 58 -31.42 1.87 -10.99
N GLY A 59 -31.08 0.68 -10.47
CA GLY A 59 -31.42 -0.62 -11.10
C GLY A 59 -30.71 -0.99 -12.41
N CYS A 60 -29.98 -0.07 -13.05
CA CYS A 60 -29.16 -0.35 -14.23
C CYS A 60 -27.73 -0.75 -13.83
N SER A 61 -27.22 -1.84 -14.42
CA SER A 61 -25.84 -2.31 -14.26
C SER A 61 -24.86 -1.25 -14.76
N SER A 62 -24.22 -0.51 -13.85
CA SER A 62 -23.15 0.41 -14.20
C SER A 62 -21.80 -0.33 -14.25
N TYR A 63 -20.82 0.23 -14.97
CA TYR A 63 -19.44 -0.29 -14.98
C TYR A 63 -18.80 -0.35 -13.57
N TYR A 64 -19.39 0.34 -12.58
CA TYR A 64 -18.92 0.31 -11.19
C TYR A 64 -19.44 -0.89 -10.40
N LEU A 65 -20.41 -1.65 -10.91
CA LEU A 65 -20.95 -2.82 -10.23
C LEU A 65 -20.29 -4.09 -10.78
N SER A 66 -19.88 -4.98 -9.88
CA SER A 66 -19.52 -6.34 -10.23
C SER A 66 -20.75 -7.11 -10.73
N PRO A 67 -20.57 -8.30 -11.34
CA PRO A 67 -21.68 -9.21 -11.63
C PRO A 67 -22.52 -9.59 -10.40
N SER A 68 -21.94 -9.53 -9.19
CA SER A 68 -22.64 -9.73 -7.92
C SER A 68 -23.38 -8.50 -7.40
N GLY A 69 -23.33 -7.37 -8.11
CA GLY A 69 -23.96 -6.11 -7.71
C GLY A 69 -23.18 -5.31 -6.66
N ARG A 70 -21.97 -5.76 -6.27
CA ARG A 70 -21.10 -5.00 -5.36
C ARG A 70 -20.41 -3.87 -6.11
N ASN A 71 -20.39 -2.68 -5.54
CA ASN A 71 -19.65 -1.56 -6.11
C ASN A 71 -18.14 -1.79 -5.95
N VAL A 72 -17.39 -1.82 -7.05
CA VAL A 72 -15.94 -2.09 -7.10
C VAL A 72 -15.10 -0.81 -7.24
N THR A 73 -15.69 0.35 -6.96
CA THR A 73 -14.95 1.61 -6.96
C THR A 73 -13.91 1.62 -5.84
N TYR A 74 -12.64 1.87 -6.18
CA TYR A 74 -11.51 1.81 -5.24
C TYR A 74 -11.54 2.88 -4.14
N TRP A 75 -12.27 3.99 -4.35
CA TRP A 75 -12.36 5.11 -3.41
C TRP A 75 -13.77 5.71 -3.44
N PRO A 76 -14.37 6.05 -2.30
CA PRO A 76 -15.75 6.56 -2.24
C PRO A 76 -15.85 8.08 -2.01
N GLY A 77 -14.73 8.81 -2.04
CA GLY A 77 -14.67 10.21 -1.65
C GLY A 77 -14.15 11.16 -2.73
N SER A 78 -13.94 12.42 -2.36
CA SER A 78 -13.35 13.41 -3.27
C SER A 78 -11.85 13.19 -3.47
N VAL A 79 -11.31 13.73 -4.58
CA VAL A 79 -9.87 13.73 -4.89
C VAL A 79 -9.05 14.41 -3.80
N ARG A 80 -9.57 15.49 -3.20
CA ARG A 80 -8.91 16.19 -2.09
C ARG A 80 -8.72 15.29 -0.87
N ASN A 81 -9.73 14.50 -0.52
CA ASN A 81 -9.62 13.55 0.59
C ASN A 81 -8.68 12.38 0.24
N PHE A 82 -8.68 11.93 -1.01
CA PHE A 82 -7.74 10.92 -1.50
C PHE A 82 -6.29 11.39 -1.38
N THR A 83 -5.96 12.57 -1.93
CA THR A 83 -4.61 13.14 -1.86
C THR A 83 -4.16 13.37 -0.42
N ARG A 84 -5.07 13.76 0.49
CA ARG A 84 -4.75 13.85 1.92
C ARG A 84 -4.42 12.48 2.52
N ARG A 85 -5.17 11.43 2.21
CA ARG A 85 -4.86 10.08 2.71
C ARG A 85 -3.55 9.51 2.16
N MET A 86 -3.16 9.94 0.96
CA MET A 86 -1.90 9.53 0.34
C MET A 86 -0.72 10.44 0.74
N SER A 87 -0.89 11.35 1.71
CA SER A 87 0.14 12.36 2.02
C SER A 87 1.30 11.84 2.85
N ALA A 88 1.12 10.73 3.57
CA ALA A 88 2.14 10.08 4.37
C ALA A 88 1.86 8.58 4.50
N ILE A 89 2.90 7.77 4.64
CA ILE A 89 2.73 6.34 4.95
C ILE A 89 2.34 6.12 6.41
N GLU A 90 1.34 5.27 6.63
CA GLU A 90 0.86 4.85 7.95
C GLU A 90 1.34 3.40 8.17
N LEU A 91 2.48 3.23 8.86
CA LEU A 91 3.15 1.93 8.99
C LEU A 91 2.36 0.89 9.80
N ASP A 92 1.39 1.32 10.61
CA ASP A 92 0.47 0.46 11.36
C ASP A 92 -0.42 -0.39 10.43
N HIS A 93 -0.69 0.08 9.22
CA HIS A 93 -1.40 -0.70 8.20
C HIS A 93 -0.57 -1.87 7.62
N TYR A 94 0.71 -1.98 7.96
CA TYR A 94 1.63 -2.91 7.32
C TYR A 94 2.34 -3.84 8.32
N GLY A 95 2.44 -5.11 7.94
CA GLY A 95 3.48 -5.99 8.43
C GLY A 95 4.79 -5.71 7.68
N TYR A 96 5.91 -5.70 8.37
CA TYR A 96 7.22 -5.50 7.73
C TYR A 96 8.31 -6.40 8.29
N ARG A 97 9.28 -6.74 7.44
CA ARG A 97 10.50 -7.46 7.82
C ARG A 97 11.70 -6.56 7.67
N THR A 98 12.55 -6.52 8.68
CA THR A 98 13.84 -5.82 8.61
C THR A 98 14.96 -6.77 8.22
N ARG A 99 16.07 -6.23 7.74
CA ARG A 99 17.30 -7.00 7.55
C ARG A 99 17.79 -7.44 8.94
N SER A 100 17.82 -8.75 9.17
CA SER A 100 18.59 -9.31 10.27
C SER A 100 20.07 -9.03 10.01
N ALA A 101 20.79 -8.46 10.97
CA ALA A 101 22.24 -8.33 10.87
C ALA A 101 22.84 -9.73 10.71
N SER A 102 23.55 -9.99 9.61
CA SER A 102 24.40 -11.19 9.53
C SER A 102 25.49 -11.06 10.60
N PRO A 103 25.80 -12.13 11.36
CA PRO A 103 26.99 -12.12 12.17
C PRO A 103 28.19 -11.90 11.25
N VAL A 104 29.02 -10.91 11.58
CA VAL A 104 30.32 -10.72 10.91
C VAL A 104 31.12 -11.99 11.19
N VAL A 105 31.33 -12.81 10.16
CA VAL A 105 32.32 -13.89 10.24
C VAL A 105 33.67 -13.21 10.11
N GLU A 106 34.34 -13.01 11.25
CA GLU A 106 35.71 -12.52 11.32
C GLU A 106 36.58 -13.56 10.61
N ALA A 107 37.18 -13.17 9.48
CA ALA A 107 38.03 -14.06 8.69
C ALA A 107 39.28 -14.40 9.51
N GLU A 108 39.44 -15.69 9.82
CA GLU A 108 40.62 -16.24 10.48
C GLU A 108 41.86 -15.94 9.61
N PRO A 109 42.94 -15.37 10.17
CA PRO A 109 44.12 -15.01 9.37
C PRO A 109 44.77 -16.28 8.81
N ALA A 110 44.97 -16.32 7.50
CA ALA A 110 45.63 -17.42 6.82
C ALA A 110 47.04 -17.62 7.38
N THR A 111 47.25 -18.75 8.06
CA THR A 111 48.57 -19.18 8.51
C THR A 111 49.44 -19.43 7.27
N SER A 112 50.43 -18.56 7.08
CA SER A 112 51.53 -18.79 6.15
C SER A 112 52.43 -19.86 6.75
N GLU A 113 52.37 -21.08 6.22
CA GLU A 113 53.46 -22.04 6.37
C GLU A 113 54.33 -21.98 5.12
N ALA A 114 55.54 -21.47 5.33
CA ALA A 114 56.67 -21.47 4.43
C ALA A 114 57.55 -22.71 4.70
N SER A 115 58.08 -23.29 3.61
CA SER A 115 59.18 -24.28 3.55
C SER A 115 58.92 -25.66 4.18
N ALA A 116 59.48 -26.77 3.68
CA ALA A 116 60.72 -26.99 2.97
C ALA A 116 60.64 -28.20 2.01
#